data_AF-A0A8B3C9W0-F1
#
_entry.id   AF-A0A8B3C9W0-F1
#
_cell.length_a   1.000
_cell.length_b   1.000
_cell.length_c   1.000
_cell.angle_alpha   90.00
_cell.angle_beta   90.00
_cell.angle_gamma   90.00
#
_symmetry.space_group_name_H-M   'P 1'
#
loop_
_entity.id
_entity.type
_entity.pdbx_description
1 polymer ?
#
loop_
_entity_poly.entity_id
_entity_poly.type
_entity_poly.pdbx_seq_one_letter_code
_entity_poly.pdbx_strand_id
1 'polypeptide(L)'
;MVRTITIQQTELGVENGAFIYKGDAATYSNPSVFEKSGNLIGLYTYPYKLSASQAELWAANSGVTGGEFRKGTLYVHFVLDLPASNMKQSIRGEGWGSTSKMVFKLYRWDTDYNTTLAGDPIITNTIPYTEGKHYDMLPSGKTVAPGEYMLSLEATDTDINNPQYWSWGKANDKFVKGAWCGKEEMTANFPEFYCVYDTKVNGSGQVACKTSTDLGKTWKDQADESFAALSKKWLGDYTVASNFNFTTFDGYYYVTFDKAGDKGICVTRCKIAGGDWESWNGSGWSADGKTAVWTSSTPVSLVGKDGAVYAYYMDGDNVVSVKYAGGDNWPASGQQSVGYAFTEDAPAEIDVKYHAGSSEYVATYVTADREIGTLTSTDGVRFTVADPLPVDSYYLWAGASGVRYAVDAATGTVKAKSYISYKRGEGTKGLYAFPEK
;
A
#
# COMPACT_ATOMS: atom_id res chain seq x y z
N MET A 1 20.74 21.89 -34.03
CA MET A 1 20.28 23.21 -33.56
C MET A 1 18.94 22.98 -32.88
N VAL A 2 18.98 22.68 -31.57
CA VAL A 2 17.78 22.31 -30.80
C VAL A 2 17.15 23.60 -30.29
N ARG A 3 15.92 23.89 -30.72
CA ARG A 3 15.13 25.02 -30.22
C ARG A 3 14.58 24.62 -28.86
N THR A 4 15.14 25.16 -27.79
CA THR A 4 14.56 25.09 -26.45
C THR A 4 13.35 26.03 -26.41
N ILE A 5 12.14 25.46 -26.29
CA ILE A 5 10.94 26.23 -25.95
C ILE A 5 10.73 26.03 -24.46
N THR A 6 11.01 27.07 -23.67
CA THR A 6 10.71 27.11 -22.24
C THR A 6 9.24 27.49 -22.06
N ILE A 7 8.38 26.54 -21.72
CA ILE A 7 6.98 26.81 -21.35
C ILE A 7 6.91 26.93 -19.83
N GLN A 8 6.39 28.06 -19.33
CA GLN A 8 6.23 28.28 -17.89
C GLN A 8 5.05 27.47 -17.34
N GLN A 9 5.30 26.79 -16.21
CA GLN A 9 4.42 25.80 -15.56
C GLN A 9 3.06 26.33 -15.10
N THR A 10 2.79 27.64 -15.23
CA THR A 10 1.56 28.31 -14.80
C THR A 10 0.49 28.47 -15.90
N GLU A 11 0.79 28.15 -17.16
CA GLU A 11 -0.16 28.33 -18.28
C GLU A 11 -0.92 27.06 -18.71
N LEU A 12 -0.68 25.91 -18.07
CA LEU A 12 -1.44 24.69 -18.31
C LEU A 12 -2.30 24.38 -17.08
N GLY A 13 -3.62 24.43 -17.25
CA GLY A 13 -4.59 24.04 -16.23
C GLY A 13 -4.18 22.74 -15.54
N VAL A 14 -4.11 22.80 -14.21
CA VAL A 14 -3.61 21.71 -13.35
C VAL A 14 -4.40 20.43 -13.63
N GLU A 15 -3.70 19.36 -13.99
CA GLU A 15 -4.30 18.09 -14.38
C GLU A 15 -4.95 17.29 -13.24
N ASN A 16 -5.98 16.51 -13.60
CA ASN A 16 -6.71 15.58 -12.74
C ASN A 16 -5.97 14.24 -12.57
N GLY A 17 -5.27 14.06 -11.45
CA GLY A 17 -4.74 12.76 -11.01
C GLY A 17 -5.09 12.47 -9.56
N ALA A 18 -4.88 11.23 -9.14
CA ALA A 18 -5.28 10.75 -7.82
C ALA A 18 -4.05 10.38 -6.98
N PHE A 19 -4.09 10.70 -5.68
CA PHE A 19 -3.07 10.23 -4.75
C PHE A 19 -3.29 8.75 -4.45
N ILE A 20 -2.29 7.93 -4.77
CA ILE A 20 -2.17 6.58 -4.20
C ILE A 20 -1.76 6.68 -2.73
N TYR A 21 -0.88 7.62 -2.38
CA TYR A 21 -0.49 7.89 -0.99
C TYR A 21 -0.02 9.34 -0.84
N LYS A 22 -0.31 9.96 0.30
CA LYS A 22 0.13 11.34 0.61
C LYS A 22 0.97 11.30 1.88
N GLY A 23 2.26 11.62 1.77
CA GLY A 23 3.22 11.53 2.88
C GLY A 23 4.66 11.87 2.46
N ASP A 24 5.60 11.90 3.40
CA ASP A 24 6.99 12.26 3.09
C ASP A 24 7.71 11.18 2.26
N ALA A 25 7.76 11.40 0.95
CA ALA A 25 8.39 10.49 -0.01
C ALA A 25 9.92 10.41 0.10
N ALA A 26 10.59 11.27 0.88
CA ALA A 26 12.05 11.23 1.00
C ALA A 26 12.57 9.97 1.73
N THR A 27 11.72 9.32 2.53
CA THR A 27 12.10 8.15 3.35
C THR A 27 11.60 6.83 2.77
N TYR A 28 10.79 6.85 1.70
CA TYR A 28 10.11 5.65 1.17
C TYR A 28 10.28 5.49 -0.33
N SER A 29 10.09 4.25 -0.77
CA SER A 29 10.26 3.84 -2.17
C SER A 29 9.01 4.17 -3.00
N ASN A 30 9.20 4.23 -4.30
CA ASN A 30 8.10 4.42 -5.24
C ASN A 30 7.17 3.19 -5.24
N PRO A 31 5.86 3.39 -5.44
CA PRO A 31 4.92 2.29 -5.40
C PRO A 31 5.20 1.39 -6.56
N SER A 32 5.14 0.09 -6.31
CA SER A 32 5.13 -0.87 -7.40
C SER A 32 3.70 -1.04 -7.87
N VAL A 33 3.50 -0.98 -9.19
CA VAL A 33 2.17 -1.16 -9.80
C VAL A 33 2.21 -2.37 -10.73
N PHE A 34 1.23 -3.25 -10.55
CA PHE A 34 1.06 -4.45 -11.37
C PHE A 34 -0.43 -4.74 -11.62
N GLU A 35 -0.69 -5.51 -12.67
CA GLU A 35 -2.03 -5.98 -13.02
C GLU A 35 -2.30 -7.33 -12.37
N LYS A 36 -3.52 -7.49 -11.82
CA LYS A 36 -4.00 -8.77 -11.33
C LYS A 36 -5.51 -8.89 -11.58
N SER A 37 -5.89 -9.83 -12.44
CA SER A 37 -7.30 -10.20 -12.68
C SER A 37 -8.17 -9.02 -13.13
N GLY A 38 -7.65 -8.18 -14.03
CA GLY A 38 -8.34 -7.00 -14.55
C GLY A 38 -8.14 -5.73 -13.73
N ASN A 39 -7.59 -5.83 -12.52
CA ASN A 39 -7.41 -4.70 -11.61
C ASN A 39 -5.95 -4.27 -11.51
N LEU A 40 -5.71 -2.98 -11.25
CA LEU A 40 -4.38 -2.50 -10.87
C LEU A 40 -4.21 -2.59 -9.36
N ILE A 41 -3.05 -3.08 -8.93
CA ILE A 41 -2.63 -3.12 -7.54
C ILE A 41 -1.39 -2.24 -7.39
N GLY A 42 -1.48 -1.24 -6.52
CA GLY A 42 -0.38 -0.34 -6.17
C GLY A 42 0.11 -0.67 -4.76
N LEU A 43 1.33 -1.17 -4.61
CA LEU A 43 1.96 -1.48 -3.33
C LEU A 43 2.91 -0.36 -2.93
N TYR A 44 2.85 0.11 -1.70
CA TYR A 44 3.71 1.17 -1.19
C TYR A 44 4.16 0.93 0.25
N THR A 45 5.31 1.51 0.61
CA THR A 45 5.81 1.51 1.99
C THR A 45 5.44 2.82 2.71
N TYR A 46 5.26 2.75 4.03
CA TYR A 46 4.95 3.92 4.86
C TYR A 46 5.62 3.83 6.25
N PRO A 47 5.92 4.99 6.90
CA PRO A 47 6.48 5.01 8.24
C PRO A 47 5.49 4.46 9.25
N TYR A 48 6.03 3.78 10.25
CA TYR A 48 5.36 3.66 11.53
C TYR A 48 6.03 4.58 12.56
N LYS A 49 5.32 5.60 13.05
CA LYS A 49 5.69 6.30 14.30
C LYS A 49 4.44 6.78 15.01
N LEU A 50 4.14 6.17 16.15
CA LEU A 50 3.18 6.70 17.11
C LEU A 50 3.88 7.03 18.42
N SER A 51 3.51 8.16 19.00
CA SER A 51 3.89 8.53 20.37
C SER A 51 3.06 7.78 21.43
N ALA A 52 1.94 7.14 21.04
CA ALA A 52 1.04 6.42 21.92
C ALA A 52 0.64 5.07 21.32
N SER A 53 0.55 4.03 22.15
CA SER A 53 0.22 2.65 21.74
C SER A 53 -1.21 2.43 21.27
N GLN A 54 -2.05 3.46 21.33
CA GLN A 54 -3.49 3.39 21.14
C GLN A 54 -4.00 4.66 20.44
N ALA A 55 -4.98 4.52 19.53
CA ALA A 55 -5.82 5.63 19.09
C ALA A 55 -7.17 5.53 19.79
N GLU A 56 -7.47 6.53 20.60
CA GLU A 56 -8.79 6.75 21.15
C GLU A 56 -9.68 7.37 20.06
N LEU A 57 -10.74 6.67 19.64
CA LEU A 57 -11.72 7.21 18.69
C LEU A 57 -12.70 8.18 19.35
N TRP A 58 -12.52 8.44 20.65
CA TRP A 58 -13.29 9.37 21.45
C TRP A 58 -12.34 10.38 22.10
N ALA A 59 -12.87 11.54 22.48
CA ALA A 59 -12.16 12.54 23.24
C ALA A 59 -12.83 12.73 24.60
N ALA A 60 -12.08 12.50 25.68
CA ALA A 60 -12.51 12.82 27.03
C ALA A 60 -12.73 14.32 27.16
N ASN A 61 -13.98 14.74 27.41
CA ASN A 61 -14.28 16.12 27.76
C ASN A 61 -14.31 16.25 29.28
N SER A 62 -13.65 17.28 29.82
CA SER A 62 -13.98 17.78 31.14
C SER A 62 -15.39 18.39 31.11
N GLY A 63 -16.26 17.97 32.03
CA GLY A 63 -17.60 18.56 32.20
C GLY A 63 -18.76 17.86 31.48
N VAL A 64 -18.56 16.71 30.82
CA VAL A 64 -19.67 15.87 30.36
C VAL A 64 -20.05 14.90 31.48
N THR A 65 -21.26 15.01 32.01
CA THR A 65 -21.82 14.04 32.96
C THR A 65 -22.04 12.73 32.22
N GLY A 66 -21.22 11.71 32.48
CA GLY A 66 -21.42 10.39 31.89
C GLY A 66 -22.77 9.80 32.32
N GLY A 67 -23.55 9.23 31.38
CA GLY A 67 -24.82 8.60 31.75
C GLY A 67 -25.89 8.43 30.67
N GLU A 68 -25.63 8.80 29.41
CA GLU A 68 -26.66 8.62 28.39
C GLU A 68 -26.60 7.21 27.79
N PHE A 69 -27.68 6.45 28.02
CA PHE A 69 -27.94 5.18 27.34
C PHE A 69 -28.49 5.45 25.95
N ARG A 70 -27.73 5.09 24.92
CA ARG A 70 -28.21 5.11 23.53
C ARG A 70 -28.83 3.76 23.16
N LYS A 71 -29.96 3.81 22.46
CA LYS A 71 -30.67 2.62 21.97
C LYS A 71 -30.50 2.50 20.46
N GLY A 72 -30.03 1.35 19.99
CA GLY A 72 -29.90 1.07 18.57
C GLY A 72 -28.54 0.52 18.20
N THR A 73 -28.40 0.06 16.96
CA THR A 73 -27.10 -0.30 16.39
C THR A 73 -26.22 0.94 16.34
N LEU A 74 -25.02 0.82 16.91
CA LEU A 74 -24.01 1.86 16.82
C LEU A 74 -23.23 1.70 15.52
N TYR A 75 -23.09 2.79 14.77
CA TYR A 75 -22.22 2.88 13.61
C TYR A 75 -21.17 3.94 13.82
N VAL A 76 -19.91 3.63 13.51
CA VAL A 76 -18.80 4.58 13.59
C VAL A 76 -18.01 4.51 12.30
N HIS A 77 -17.96 5.60 11.55
CA HIS A 77 -17.06 5.79 10.42
C HIS A 77 -15.77 6.45 10.93
N PHE A 78 -14.64 5.79 10.73
CA PHE A 78 -13.34 6.26 11.19
C PHE A 78 -12.22 5.85 10.23
N VAL A 79 -11.08 6.53 10.36
CA VAL A 79 -9.86 6.26 9.62
C VAL A 79 -8.84 5.64 10.58
N LEU A 80 -8.26 4.52 10.16
CA LEU A 80 -7.06 3.97 10.74
C LEU A 80 -5.87 4.36 9.89
N ASP A 81 -5.01 5.19 10.45
CA ASP A 81 -3.75 5.52 9.79
C ASP A 81 -2.76 4.34 9.85
N LEU A 82 -3.00 3.37 10.74
CA LEU A 82 -2.05 2.29 11.06
C LEU A 82 -2.76 0.94 11.29
N PRO A 83 -2.07 -0.19 11.10
CA PRO A 83 -2.68 -1.49 11.36
C PRO A 83 -3.01 -1.64 12.85
N ALA A 84 -4.26 -1.96 13.16
CA ALA A 84 -4.70 -2.24 14.52
C ALA A 84 -4.54 -3.73 14.82
N SER A 85 -3.68 -4.07 15.79
CA SER A 85 -3.52 -5.44 16.30
C SER A 85 -4.70 -5.86 17.16
N ASN A 86 -5.46 -4.89 17.64
CA ASN A 86 -6.68 -5.11 18.38
C ASN A 86 -7.58 -3.88 18.30
N MET A 87 -8.88 -4.07 18.50
CA MET A 87 -9.84 -2.99 18.67
C MET A 87 -10.58 -3.29 19.96
N LYS A 88 -10.69 -2.30 20.83
CA LYS A 88 -11.31 -2.47 22.14
C LYS A 88 -12.46 -1.51 22.32
N GLN A 89 -13.54 -2.06 22.84
CA GLN A 89 -14.65 -1.28 23.34
C GLN A 89 -14.68 -1.40 24.86
N SER A 90 -14.86 -0.26 25.52
CA SER A 90 -15.24 -0.21 26.93
C SER A 90 -16.75 -0.34 27.03
N ILE A 91 -17.21 -1.40 27.70
CA ILE A 91 -18.61 -1.57 28.02
C ILE A 91 -18.76 -1.30 29.51
N ARG A 92 -19.31 -0.14 29.85
CA ARG A 92 -19.75 0.17 31.21
C ARG A 92 -21.26 0.37 31.17
N GLY A 93 -21.98 -0.09 32.19
CA GLY A 93 -23.44 0.00 32.26
C GLY A 93 -23.98 -0.98 33.30
N GLU A 94 -24.99 -0.57 34.05
CA GLU A 94 -25.56 -1.39 35.12
C GLU A 94 -26.27 -2.64 34.55
N GLY A 95 -25.86 -3.80 35.04
CA GLY A 95 -26.68 -5.00 35.25
C GLY A 95 -27.62 -5.47 34.14
N TRP A 96 -27.11 -6.29 33.22
CA TRP A 96 -27.90 -7.17 32.35
C TRP A 96 -27.39 -8.61 32.52
N GLY A 97 -28.28 -9.61 32.46
CA GLY A 97 -27.97 -11.00 32.76
C GLY A 97 -26.75 -11.54 32.00
N SER A 98 -26.05 -12.51 32.61
CA SER A 98 -24.73 -13.04 32.20
C SER A 98 -24.65 -13.75 30.83
N THR A 99 -25.69 -13.65 30.00
CA THR A 99 -25.83 -14.37 28.72
C THR A 99 -25.94 -13.50 27.48
N SER A 100 -26.14 -12.18 27.61
CA SER A 100 -26.29 -11.28 26.47
C SER A 100 -24.99 -11.14 25.68
N LYS A 101 -25.10 -11.01 24.36
CA LYS A 101 -23.96 -10.88 23.44
C LYS A 101 -24.15 -9.72 22.49
N MET A 102 -23.04 -9.27 21.95
CA MET A 102 -23.02 -8.28 20.89
C MET A 102 -22.26 -8.80 19.68
N VAL A 103 -22.76 -8.46 18.51
CA VAL A 103 -22.09 -8.69 17.24
C VAL A 103 -21.36 -7.42 16.86
N PHE A 104 -20.03 -7.50 16.91
CA PHE A 104 -19.14 -6.57 16.27
C PHE A 104 -19.03 -6.94 14.79
N LYS A 105 -19.25 -5.97 13.92
CA LYS A 105 -18.93 -6.08 12.50
C LYS A 105 -18.04 -4.91 12.10
N LEU A 106 -16.98 -5.20 11.38
CA LEU A 106 -16.14 -4.19 10.77
C LEU A 106 -16.29 -4.27 9.26
N TYR A 107 -16.58 -3.14 8.64
CA TYR A 107 -16.69 -2.99 7.20
C TYR A 107 -15.59 -2.06 6.71
N ARG A 108 -15.13 -2.30 5.49
CA ARG A 108 -14.33 -1.30 4.76
C ARG A 108 -15.27 -0.17 4.35
N TRP A 109 -14.91 1.07 4.64
CA TRP A 109 -15.70 2.21 4.18
C TRP A 109 -15.73 2.21 2.64
N ASP A 110 -16.92 2.40 2.07
CA ASP A 110 -17.07 2.64 0.64
C ASP A 110 -17.38 4.12 0.38
N THR A 111 -18.44 4.47 -0.35
CA THR A 111 -18.72 5.87 -0.68
C THR A 111 -19.63 6.50 0.38
N ASP A 112 -20.56 5.71 0.92
CA ASP A 112 -21.48 6.14 1.95
C ASP A 112 -21.90 4.97 2.86
N TYR A 113 -22.72 5.30 3.86
CA TYR A 113 -23.25 4.36 4.84
C TYR A 113 -24.01 3.17 4.20
N ASN A 114 -24.87 3.43 3.21
CA ASN A 114 -25.70 2.39 2.62
C ASN A 114 -24.86 1.46 1.74
N THR A 115 -23.95 2.01 0.94
CA THR A 115 -23.09 1.18 0.08
C THR A 115 -22.10 0.37 0.92
N THR A 116 -21.63 0.93 2.04
CA THR A 116 -20.77 0.22 3.00
C THR A 116 -21.50 -0.96 3.65
N LEU A 117 -22.73 -0.77 4.13
CA LEU A 117 -23.52 -1.85 4.74
C LEU A 117 -24.03 -2.90 3.76
N ALA A 118 -24.13 -2.56 2.47
CA ALA A 118 -24.47 -3.52 1.43
C ALA A 118 -23.33 -4.50 1.13
N GLY A 119 -22.09 -4.15 1.51
CA GLY A 119 -20.92 -5.02 1.39
C GLY A 119 -20.80 -6.04 2.54
N ASP A 120 -19.91 -7.01 2.37
CA ASP A 120 -19.61 -7.99 3.41
C ASP A 120 -18.70 -7.39 4.50
N PRO A 121 -18.96 -7.68 5.79
CA PRO A 121 -18.05 -7.28 6.85
C PRO A 121 -16.74 -8.06 6.75
N ILE A 122 -15.60 -7.35 6.82
CA ILE A 122 -14.26 -7.97 6.85
C ILE A 122 -13.99 -8.72 8.16
N ILE A 123 -14.65 -8.32 9.25
CA ILE A 123 -14.58 -9.01 10.53
C ILE A 123 -15.99 -9.06 11.10
N THR A 124 -16.40 -10.25 11.52
CA THR A 124 -17.57 -10.46 12.36
C THR A 124 -17.11 -11.19 13.61
N ASN A 125 -17.40 -10.63 14.78
CA ASN A 125 -17.08 -11.26 16.05
C ASN A 125 -18.26 -11.10 17.01
N THR A 126 -18.55 -12.16 17.77
CA THR A 126 -19.60 -12.11 18.80
C THR A 126 -18.93 -12.10 20.16
N ILE A 127 -19.06 -10.99 20.89
CA ILE A 127 -18.46 -10.81 22.20
C ILE A 127 -19.52 -10.91 23.30
N PRO A 128 -19.19 -11.49 24.47
CA PRO A 128 -20.08 -11.45 25.61
C PRO A 128 -20.23 -10.01 26.12
N TYR A 129 -21.41 -9.68 26.62
CA TYR A 129 -21.68 -8.40 27.27
C TYR A 129 -21.55 -8.57 28.78
N THR A 130 -20.46 -8.09 29.38
CA THR A 130 -20.32 -8.01 30.84
C THR A 130 -19.84 -6.64 31.25
N GLU A 131 -20.49 -6.09 32.28
CA GLU A 131 -20.20 -4.79 32.85
C GLU A 131 -18.73 -4.63 33.27
N GLY A 132 -18.18 -3.43 33.02
CA GLY A 132 -16.90 -2.98 33.56
C GLY A 132 -15.68 -3.61 32.88
N LYS A 133 -15.84 -4.18 31.68
CA LYS A 133 -14.77 -4.84 30.95
C LYS A 133 -14.48 -4.17 29.61
N HIS A 134 -13.21 -4.26 29.21
CA HIS A 134 -12.78 -3.99 27.85
C HIS A 134 -12.77 -5.31 27.07
N TYR A 135 -13.45 -5.32 25.92
CA TYR A 135 -13.50 -6.49 25.06
C TYR A 135 -12.66 -6.30 23.82
N ASP A 136 -11.89 -7.34 23.52
CA ASP A 136 -11.21 -7.49 22.24
C ASP A 136 -12.27 -7.81 21.18
N MET A 137 -12.47 -6.88 20.26
CA MET A 137 -13.45 -7.03 19.18
C MET A 137 -12.86 -7.78 17.99
N LEU A 138 -11.53 -7.76 17.83
CA LEU A 138 -10.87 -8.58 16.83
C LEU A 138 -10.72 -10.02 17.34
N PRO A 139 -10.99 -11.04 16.52
CA PRO A 139 -10.60 -12.42 16.85
C PRO A 139 -9.09 -12.51 17.12
N SER A 140 -8.69 -13.43 18.01
CA SER A 140 -7.28 -13.61 18.37
C SER A 140 -6.38 -13.79 17.13
N GLY A 141 -5.26 -13.05 17.09
CA GLY A 141 -4.30 -13.07 15.99
C GLY A 141 -4.70 -12.28 14.74
N LYS A 142 -5.89 -11.68 14.70
CA LYS A 142 -6.29 -10.80 13.60
C LYS A 142 -5.68 -9.40 13.75
N THR A 143 -5.47 -8.76 12.62
CA THR A 143 -4.97 -7.39 12.53
C THR A 143 -5.76 -6.71 11.42
N VAL A 144 -6.24 -5.52 11.69
CA VAL A 144 -6.89 -4.67 10.68
C VAL A 144 -5.81 -3.79 10.07
N ALA A 145 -5.76 -3.67 8.75
CA ALA A 145 -4.81 -2.80 8.06
C ALA A 145 -5.12 -1.30 8.31
N PRO A 146 -4.30 -0.36 7.81
CA PRO A 146 -4.74 1.01 7.65
C PRO A 146 -5.87 1.11 6.62
N GLY A 147 -6.63 2.19 6.70
CA GLY A 147 -7.69 2.54 5.77
C GLY A 147 -8.88 3.20 6.45
N GLU A 148 -9.92 3.46 5.67
CA GLU A 148 -11.19 3.96 6.16
C GLU A 148 -12.17 2.79 6.42
N TYR A 149 -12.88 2.87 7.55
CA TYR A 149 -13.70 1.77 8.06
C TYR A 149 -15.01 2.25 8.63
N MET A 150 -15.99 1.36 8.61
CA MET A 150 -17.22 1.50 9.38
C MET A 150 -17.36 0.34 10.36
N LEU A 151 -17.48 0.68 11.63
CA LEU A 151 -17.87 -0.23 12.70
C LEU A 151 -19.39 -0.34 12.73
N SER A 152 -19.93 -1.54 12.95
CA SER A 152 -21.29 -1.78 13.42
C SER A 152 -21.27 -2.58 14.72
N LEU A 153 -22.13 -2.19 15.65
CA LEU A 153 -22.28 -2.83 16.95
C LEU A 153 -23.74 -3.13 17.24
N GLU A 154 -24.09 -4.42 17.22
CA GLU A 154 -25.47 -4.91 17.25
C GLU A 154 -25.68 -5.83 18.47
N ALA A 155 -26.80 -5.74 19.18
CA ALA A 155 -27.17 -6.75 20.18
C ALA A 155 -27.69 -8.02 19.49
N THR A 156 -27.44 -9.20 20.08
CA THR A 156 -28.04 -10.45 19.62
C THR A 156 -29.39 -10.76 20.26
N ASP A 157 -29.72 -10.13 21.40
CA ASP A 157 -31.00 -10.35 22.07
C ASP A 157 -32.11 -9.56 21.37
N THR A 158 -33.16 -10.28 20.95
CA THR A 158 -34.31 -9.76 20.20
C THR A 158 -35.31 -8.98 21.06
N ASP A 159 -35.02 -8.79 22.35
CA ASP A 159 -35.85 -7.95 23.19
C ASP A 159 -35.64 -6.49 22.77
N ILE A 160 -36.73 -5.87 22.28
CA ILE A 160 -36.77 -4.67 21.43
C ILE A 160 -36.24 -3.37 22.08
N ASN A 161 -35.61 -3.48 23.26
CA ASN A 161 -35.01 -2.40 24.04
C ASN A 161 -33.47 -2.27 23.88
N ASN A 162 -32.84 -3.09 23.02
CA ASN A 162 -31.57 -2.88 22.28
C ASN A 162 -30.26 -2.64 23.08
N PRO A 163 -29.05 -2.76 22.48
CA PRO A 163 -27.81 -2.65 23.24
C PRO A 163 -27.68 -1.24 23.80
N GLN A 164 -27.31 -1.18 25.07
CA GLN A 164 -27.14 0.05 25.82
C GLN A 164 -25.65 0.29 26.00
N TYR A 165 -25.17 1.43 25.53
CA TYR A 165 -23.77 1.83 25.73
C TYR A 165 -23.72 3.04 26.62
N TRP A 166 -22.94 2.95 27.69
CA TRP A 166 -22.56 4.13 28.44
C TRP A 166 -21.53 4.91 27.66
N SER A 167 -21.75 6.21 27.58
CA SER A 167 -21.00 7.06 26.68
C SER A 167 -20.61 8.37 27.37
N TRP A 168 -19.40 8.83 27.09
CA TRP A 168 -18.82 10.03 27.66
C TRP A 168 -17.96 10.73 26.61
N GLY A 169 -18.13 12.04 26.48
CA GLY A 169 -17.33 12.84 25.56
C GLY A 169 -17.83 12.85 24.13
N LYS A 170 -16.95 13.24 23.21
CA LYS A 170 -17.25 13.49 21.80
C LYS A 170 -16.38 12.60 20.91
N ALA A 171 -16.72 12.51 19.63
CA ALA A 171 -15.87 11.87 18.64
C ALA A 171 -14.49 12.56 18.59
N ASN A 172 -13.42 11.76 18.44
CA ASN A 172 -12.09 12.29 18.15
C ASN A 172 -12.03 12.67 16.65
N ASP A 173 -12.10 13.97 16.35
CA ASP A 173 -12.16 14.53 14.99
C ASP A 173 -10.95 14.20 14.11
N LYS A 174 -9.84 13.76 14.71
CA LYS A 174 -8.67 13.27 13.98
C LYS A 174 -8.95 11.96 13.25
N PHE A 175 -9.72 11.07 13.88
CA PHE A 175 -9.92 9.70 13.39
C PHE A 175 -11.35 9.44 12.95
N VAL A 176 -12.34 9.93 13.69
CA VAL A 176 -13.76 9.69 13.42
C VAL A 176 -14.27 10.71 12.40
N LYS A 177 -14.89 10.19 11.34
CA LYS A 177 -15.49 10.96 10.25
C LYS A 177 -17.01 11.08 10.39
N GLY A 178 -17.63 10.17 11.15
CA GLY A 178 -19.04 10.23 11.49
C GLY A 178 -19.46 9.12 12.43
N ALA A 179 -20.57 9.32 13.13
CA ALA A 179 -21.09 8.39 14.11
C ALA A 179 -22.61 8.43 14.13
N TRP A 180 -23.26 7.28 14.20
CA TRP A 180 -24.72 7.16 14.19
C TRP A 180 -25.19 6.11 15.18
N CYS A 181 -26.36 6.33 15.76
CA CYS A 181 -27.10 5.30 16.49
C CYS A 181 -28.45 5.10 15.79
N GLY A 182 -28.64 3.92 15.21
CA GLY A 182 -29.72 3.70 14.25
C GLY A 182 -29.59 4.65 13.05
N LYS A 183 -30.55 5.56 12.88
CA LYS A 183 -30.56 6.57 11.80
C LYS A 183 -30.13 7.97 12.26
N GLU A 184 -29.87 8.16 13.54
CA GLU A 184 -29.57 9.47 14.12
C GLU A 184 -28.07 9.69 14.23
N GLU A 185 -27.59 10.85 13.78
CA GLU A 185 -26.19 11.25 13.92
C GLU A 185 -25.85 11.61 15.37
N MET A 186 -24.70 11.14 15.83
CA MET A 186 -24.20 11.38 17.17
C MET A 186 -23.22 12.54 17.19
N THR A 187 -23.54 13.61 17.92
CA THR A 187 -22.67 14.80 18.08
C THR A 187 -22.01 14.89 19.46
N ALA A 188 -22.47 14.10 20.43
CA ALA A 188 -21.95 14.00 21.79
C ALA A 188 -22.27 12.62 22.39
N ASN A 189 -21.76 12.33 23.58
CA ASN A 189 -21.99 11.07 24.29
C ASN A 189 -21.61 9.88 23.39
N PHE A 190 -20.32 9.87 23.02
CA PHE A 190 -19.71 8.81 22.23
C PHE A 190 -19.13 7.72 23.16
N PRO A 191 -19.32 6.42 22.87
CA PRO A 191 -18.79 5.36 23.72
C PRO A 191 -17.26 5.28 23.65
N GLU A 192 -16.62 4.87 24.75
CA GLU A 192 -15.17 4.67 24.77
C GLU A 192 -14.79 3.50 23.87
N PHE A 193 -14.16 3.86 22.76
CA PHE A 193 -13.66 2.95 21.76
C PHE A 193 -12.23 3.33 21.42
N TYR A 194 -11.34 2.36 21.39
CA TYR A 194 -9.96 2.62 21.01
C TYR A 194 -9.37 1.47 20.20
N CYS A 195 -8.54 1.84 19.24
CA CYS A 195 -7.76 0.92 18.43
C CYS A 195 -6.40 0.76 19.09
N VAL A 196 -6.01 -0.49 19.36
CA VAL A 196 -4.67 -0.79 19.85
C VAL A 196 -3.81 -1.09 18.64
N TYR A 197 -2.77 -0.30 18.48
CA TYR A 197 -1.81 -0.50 17.41
C TYR A 197 -0.78 -1.55 17.81
N ASP A 198 -0.18 -2.20 16.82
CA ASP A 198 0.96 -3.09 17.10
C ASP A 198 2.17 -2.26 17.58
N THR A 199 2.36 -2.18 18.89
CA THR A 199 3.43 -1.37 19.50
C THR A 199 4.83 -1.88 19.23
N LYS A 200 4.98 -3.11 18.69
CA LYS A 200 6.30 -3.63 18.27
C LYS A 200 6.86 -2.90 17.06
N VAL A 201 6.06 -2.09 16.38
CA VAL A 201 6.40 -1.52 15.06
C VAL A 201 7.07 -0.15 15.17
N ASN A 202 7.45 0.35 16.37
CA ASN A 202 7.94 1.73 16.53
C ASN A 202 9.18 2.03 15.64
N GLY A 203 8.96 2.78 14.56
CA GLY A 203 9.97 3.11 13.56
C GLY A 203 10.03 2.16 12.35
N SER A 204 9.40 0.99 12.40
CA SER A 204 9.50 -0.04 11.36
C SER A 204 8.68 0.29 10.09
N GLY A 205 9.22 -0.04 8.92
CA GLY A 205 8.50 0.08 7.65
C GLY A 205 7.30 -0.86 7.60
N GLN A 206 6.25 -0.47 6.89
CA GLN A 206 5.08 -1.31 6.63
C GLN A 206 4.73 -1.25 5.13
N VAL A 207 4.09 -2.31 4.61
CA VAL A 207 3.51 -2.34 3.26
C VAL A 207 2.00 -2.21 3.35
N ALA A 208 1.45 -1.35 2.50
CA ALA A 208 0.02 -1.30 2.19
C ALA A 208 -0.17 -1.42 0.68
N CYS A 209 -1.39 -1.70 0.25
CA CYS A 209 -1.76 -1.61 -1.17
C CYS A 209 -3.00 -0.77 -1.39
N LYS A 210 -3.20 -0.35 -2.63
CA LYS A 210 -4.48 0.14 -3.12
C LYS A 210 -4.87 -0.65 -4.35
N THR A 211 -6.17 -0.72 -4.58
CA THR A 211 -6.72 -1.37 -5.77
C THR A 211 -7.47 -0.34 -6.61
N SER A 212 -7.32 -0.47 -7.92
CA SER A 212 -8.12 0.26 -8.90
C SER A 212 -8.77 -0.71 -9.87
N THR A 213 -10.07 -0.52 -10.08
CA THR A 213 -10.90 -1.25 -11.06
C THR A 213 -11.15 -0.43 -12.33
N ASP A 214 -10.66 0.81 -12.37
CA ASP A 214 -10.87 1.80 -13.45
C ASP A 214 -9.54 2.28 -14.04
N LEU A 215 -8.60 1.33 -14.18
CA LEU A 215 -7.28 1.54 -14.79
C LEU A 215 -6.44 2.62 -14.12
N GLY A 216 -6.62 2.83 -12.81
CA GLY A 216 -5.83 3.72 -11.97
C GLY A 216 -6.39 5.14 -11.86
N LYS A 217 -7.60 5.39 -12.39
CA LYS A 217 -8.30 6.67 -12.23
C LYS A 217 -8.74 6.92 -10.79
N THR A 218 -9.25 5.89 -10.12
CA THR A 218 -9.57 5.91 -8.69
C THR A 218 -8.88 4.75 -7.98
N TRP A 219 -8.43 5.01 -6.75
CA TRP A 219 -7.74 4.04 -5.91
C TRP A 219 -8.48 3.91 -4.60
N LYS A 220 -8.85 2.68 -4.24
CA LYS A 220 -9.48 2.36 -2.97
C LYS A 220 -8.47 1.70 -2.03
N ASP A 221 -8.55 2.06 -0.75
CA ASP A 221 -7.76 1.41 0.31
C ASP A 221 -8.12 -0.09 0.40
N GLN A 222 -7.15 -0.92 0.78
CA GLN A 222 -7.14 -2.37 0.51
C GLN A 222 -8.46 -3.12 0.77
N ALA A 223 -8.91 -3.87 -0.24
CA ALA A 223 -9.77 -5.03 -0.06
C ALA A 223 -8.96 -6.35 0.13
N ASP A 224 -7.68 -6.39 -0.28
CA ASP A 224 -6.84 -7.61 -0.28
C ASP A 224 -5.84 -7.62 0.89
N GLU A 225 -6.22 -8.24 2.01
CA GLU A 225 -5.39 -8.39 3.21
C GLU A 225 -4.17 -9.30 3.01
N SER A 226 -4.06 -9.98 1.86
CA SER A 226 -2.97 -10.91 1.56
C SER A 226 -1.60 -10.25 1.73
N PHE A 227 -1.46 -8.97 1.40
CA PHE A 227 -0.17 -8.26 1.50
C PHE A 227 0.19 -7.81 2.92
N ALA A 228 -0.73 -7.90 3.90
CA ALA A 228 -0.41 -7.60 5.29
C ALA A 228 0.61 -8.58 5.90
N ALA A 229 0.68 -9.81 5.37
CA ALA A 229 1.70 -10.80 5.75
C ALA A 229 3.13 -10.34 5.44
N LEU A 230 3.30 -9.56 4.35
CA LEU A 230 4.60 -8.99 3.97
C LEU A 230 5.12 -8.02 5.04
N SER A 231 4.23 -7.18 5.58
CA SER A 231 4.55 -6.22 6.64
C SER A 231 4.96 -6.90 7.95
N LYS A 232 4.25 -7.96 8.35
CA LYS A 232 4.52 -8.69 9.61
C LYS A 232 5.82 -9.49 9.59
N LYS A 233 6.14 -10.12 8.45
CA LYS A 233 7.28 -11.05 8.37
C LYS A 233 8.60 -10.37 8.04
N TRP A 234 8.57 -9.29 7.27
CA TRP A 234 9.80 -8.72 6.70
C TRP A 234 10.07 -7.30 7.12
N LEU A 235 9.10 -6.39 7.04
CA LEU A 235 9.36 -4.98 7.34
C LEU A 235 9.26 -4.65 8.84
N GLY A 236 8.56 -5.46 9.63
CA GLY A 236 8.40 -5.27 11.07
C GLY A 236 9.72 -5.20 11.86
N ASP A 237 10.78 -5.83 11.35
CA ASP A 237 12.12 -5.82 11.95
C ASP A 237 12.98 -4.60 11.54
N TYR A 238 12.56 -3.81 10.54
CA TYR A 238 13.43 -2.82 9.89
C TYR A 238 12.81 -1.43 9.77
N THR A 239 13.57 -0.42 10.16
CA THR A 239 13.15 0.98 10.24
C THR A 239 13.01 1.70 8.90
N VAL A 240 13.74 1.29 7.86
CA VAL A 240 13.86 2.05 6.61
C VAL A 240 13.86 1.10 5.40
N ALA A 241 12.78 0.34 5.25
CA ALA A 241 12.59 -0.42 4.02
C ALA A 241 12.44 0.54 2.84
N SER A 242 13.52 0.70 2.07
CA SER A 242 13.62 1.60 0.93
C SER A 242 13.90 0.78 -0.34
N ASN A 243 13.94 1.43 -1.51
CA ASN A 243 14.19 0.76 -2.78
C ASN A 243 13.28 -0.46 -3.08
N PHE A 244 12.05 -0.41 -2.56
CA PHE A 244 11.01 -1.42 -2.75
C PHE A 244 10.58 -1.50 -4.21
N ASN A 245 10.55 -2.72 -4.76
CA ASN A 245 9.95 -3.02 -6.05
C ASN A 245 9.24 -4.38 -5.99
N PHE A 246 8.07 -4.49 -6.64
CA PHE A 246 7.25 -5.68 -6.72
C PHE A 246 7.07 -6.10 -8.18
N THR A 247 7.27 -7.38 -8.45
CA THR A 247 7.02 -7.95 -9.77
C THR A 247 6.39 -9.34 -9.66
N THR A 248 5.86 -9.84 -10.77
CA THR A 248 5.29 -11.18 -10.85
C THR A 248 5.78 -11.88 -12.10
N PHE A 249 6.27 -13.10 -11.95
CA PHE A 249 6.60 -14.01 -13.05
C PHE A 249 6.67 -15.45 -12.54
N ASP A 250 6.54 -16.43 -13.44
CA ASP A 250 6.62 -17.86 -13.14
C ASP A 250 5.72 -18.34 -11.97
N GLY A 251 4.57 -17.68 -11.78
CA GLY A 251 3.61 -18.01 -10.72
C GLY A 251 4.04 -17.58 -9.31
N TYR A 252 5.07 -16.74 -9.20
CA TYR A 252 5.52 -16.15 -7.96
C TYR A 252 5.33 -14.62 -7.97
N TYR A 253 5.05 -14.10 -6.79
CA TYR A 253 5.24 -12.70 -6.45
C TYR A 253 6.66 -12.52 -5.94
N TYR A 254 7.35 -11.49 -6.40
CA TYR A 254 8.70 -11.13 -5.97
C TYR A 254 8.72 -9.71 -5.44
N VAL A 255 9.51 -9.50 -4.39
CA VAL A 255 9.80 -8.18 -3.84
C VAL A 255 11.30 -8.01 -3.70
N THR A 256 11.83 -6.91 -4.20
CA THR A 256 13.20 -6.45 -3.91
C THR A 256 13.16 -5.22 -3.03
N PHE A 257 14.06 -5.11 -2.07
CA PHE A 257 14.11 -3.96 -1.16
C PHE A 257 15.47 -3.83 -0.48
N ASP A 258 15.84 -2.61 -0.13
CA ASP A 258 16.91 -2.33 0.82
C ASP A 258 16.36 -2.50 2.24
N LYS A 259 16.91 -3.47 2.96
CA LYS A 259 16.45 -3.83 4.32
C LYS A 259 16.89 -2.84 5.39
N ALA A 260 18.03 -2.17 5.24
CA ALA A 260 18.70 -1.47 6.33
C ALA A 260 19.06 -0.02 5.98
N GLY A 261 18.74 0.43 4.76
CA GLY A 261 19.25 1.67 4.21
C GLY A 261 20.74 1.62 3.93
N ASP A 262 21.33 0.41 3.86
CA ASP A 262 22.75 0.17 3.64
C ASP A 262 23.09 -0.12 2.18
N LYS A 263 22.10 0.03 1.28
CA LYS A 263 22.16 -0.28 -0.15
C LYS A 263 22.19 -1.79 -0.45
N GLY A 264 22.10 -2.66 0.56
CA GLY A 264 22.02 -4.11 0.40
C GLY A 264 20.60 -4.52 0.00
N ILE A 265 20.40 -4.83 -1.28
CA ILE A 265 19.09 -5.21 -1.81
C ILE A 265 18.87 -6.71 -1.63
N CYS A 266 17.85 -7.06 -0.84
CA CYS A 266 17.36 -8.42 -0.67
C CYS A 266 16.26 -8.73 -1.69
N VAL A 267 15.99 -10.03 -1.90
CA VAL A 267 14.84 -10.51 -2.67
C VAL A 267 14.06 -11.54 -1.88
N THR A 268 12.74 -11.39 -1.91
CA THR A 268 11.79 -12.33 -1.33
C THR A 268 10.74 -12.74 -2.35
N ARG A 269 10.15 -13.92 -2.16
CA ARG A 269 9.14 -14.48 -3.04
C ARG A 269 8.04 -15.22 -2.29
N CYS A 270 6.87 -15.31 -2.90
CA CYS A 270 5.79 -16.19 -2.47
C CYS A 270 4.93 -16.62 -3.66
N LYS A 271 4.23 -17.76 -3.55
CA LYS A 271 3.25 -18.19 -4.57
C LYS A 271 1.88 -17.53 -4.40
N ILE A 272 1.56 -17.16 -3.16
CA ILE A 272 0.28 -16.58 -2.77
C ILE A 272 0.62 -15.40 -1.87
N ALA A 273 0.15 -14.20 -2.22
CA ALA A 273 0.53 -12.96 -1.53
C ALA A 273 0.35 -13.02 0.01
N GLY A 274 -0.66 -13.75 0.49
CA GLY A 274 -0.95 -13.97 1.92
C GLY A 274 -0.42 -15.27 2.50
N GLY A 275 0.36 -16.02 1.72
CA GLY A 275 1.01 -17.26 2.14
C GLY A 275 2.38 -17.01 2.76
N ASP A 276 3.14 -18.11 2.89
CA ASP A 276 4.50 -18.05 3.41
C ASP A 276 5.44 -17.45 2.38
N TRP A 277 5.98 -16.28 2.74
CA TRP A 277 7.08 -15.66 2.02
C TRP A 277 8.40 -16.30 2.41
N GLU A 278 9.28 -16.45 1.42
CA GLU A 278 10.64 -16.96 1.57
C GLU A 278 11.63 -16.00 0.92
N SER A 279 12.81 -15.86 1.51
CA SER A 279 13.84 -14.93 1.06
C SER A 279 15.14 -15.67 0.80
N TRP A 280 15.95 -15.08 -0.06
CA TRP A 280 17.26 -15.64 -0.38
C TRP A 280 18.18 -15.59 0.85
N ASN A 281 18.83 -16.72 1.16
CA ASN A 281 19.78 -16.83 2.26
C ASN A 281 21.25 -16.93 1.80
N GLY A 282 21.51 -16.93 0.50
CA GLY A 282 22.85 -17.10 -0.08
C GLY A 282 23.04 -18.43 -0.81
N SER A 283 22.27 -19.46 -0.46
CA SER A 283 22.33 -20.80 -1.08
C SER A 283 20.97 -21.38 -1.43
N GLY A 284 19.88 -20.78 -0.96
CA GLY A 284 18.52 -21.22 -1.23
C GLY A 284 17.47 -20.22 -0.70
N TRP A 285 16.21 -20.60 -0.89
CA TRP A 285 15.06 -19.86 -0.37
C TRP A 285 14.67 -20.38 1.02
N SER A 286 14.47 -19.48 1.96
CA SER A 286 14.07 -19.85 3.33
C SER A 286 13.23 -18.77 4.00
N ALA A 287 12.42 -19.17 4.98
CA ALA A 287 11.59 -18.26 5.77
C ALA A 287 12.38 -17.18 6.51
N ASP A 288 13.65 -17.44 6.84
CA ASP A 288 14.53 -16.52 7.60
C ASP A 288 15.68 -15.97 6.75
N GLY A 289 15.62 -16.11 5.42
CA GLY A 289 16.66 -15.63 4.51
C GLY A 289 16.76 -14.11 4.52
N LYS A 290 17.96 -13.56 4.69
CA LYS A 290 18.17 -12.10 4.83
C LYS A 290 19.43 -11.62 4.11
N THR A 291 19.88 -12.39 3.12
CA THR A 291 21.14 -12.12 2.41
C THR A 291 20.88 -11.15 1.26
N ALA A 292 21.69 -10.09 1.20
CA ALA A 292 21.64 -9.14 0.08
C ALA A 292 22.17 -9.83 -1.19
N VAL A 293 21.49 -9.56 -2.30
CA VAL A 293 21.83 -10.09 -3.63
C VAL A 293 22.53 -9.01 -4.45
N TRP A 294 22.08 -7.76 -4.33
CA TRP A 294 22.68 -6.62 -5.03
C TRP A 294 23.12 -5.54 -4.04
N THR A 295 24.05 -4.70 -4.48
CA THR A 295 24.36 -3.42 -3.83
C THR A 295 23.87 -2.31 -4.75
N SER A 296 22.84 -1.58 -4.37
CA SER A 296 22.23 -0.53 -5.19
C SER A 296 21.64 0.58 -4.34
N SER A 297 21.83 1.84 -4.76
CA SER A 297 21.14 2.99 -4.18
C SER A 297 19.75 3.22 -4.77
N THR A 298 19.36 2.46 -5.80
CA THR A 298 18.09 2.60 -6.52
C THR A 298 17.28 1.31 -6.47
N PRO A 299 15.94 1.35 -6.63
CA PRO A 299 15.14 0.13 -6.68
C PRO A 299 15.60 -0.81 -7.79
N VAL A 300 15.64 -2.11 -7.50
CA VAL A 300 15.94 -3.14 -8.50
C VAL A 300 14.64 -3.55 -9.19
N SER A 301 14.59 -3.47 -10.51
CA SER A 301 13.48 -3.99 -11.32
C SER A 301 13.79 -5.42 -11.78
N LEU A 302 12.78 -6.28 -11.76
CA LEU A 302 12.92 -7.70 -12.06
C LEU A 302 11.98 -8.11 -13.19
N VAL A 303 12.50 -8.88 -14.16
CA VAL A 303 11.76 -9.45 -15.29
C VAL A 303 12.10 -10.93 -15.44
N GLY A 304 11.09 -11.79 -15.43
CA GLY A 304 11.22 -13.20 -15.80
C GLY A 304 10.79 -13.43 -17.24
N LYS A 305 11.65 -14.05 -18.07
CA LYS A 305 11.32 -14.39 -19.45
C LYS A 305 12.16 -15.56 -19.97
N ASP A 306 11.52 -16.48 -20.68
CA ASP A 306 12.15 -17.64 -21.34
C ASP A 306 13.03 -18.48 -20.41
N GLY A 307 12.57 -18.68 -19.16
CA GLY A 307 13.32 -19.44 -18.16
C GLY A 307 14.60 -18.75 -17.69
N ALA A 308 14.72 -17.43 -17.90
CA ALA A 308 15.74 -16.58 -17.31
C ALA A 308 15.11 -15.49 -16.43
N VAL A 309 15.86 -15.00 -15.46
CA VAL A 309 15.49 -13.86 -14.63
C VAL A 309 16.49 -12.75 -14.87
N TYR A 310 15.99 -11.54 -15.03
CA TYR A 310 16.80 -10.35 -15.25
C TYR A 310 16.56 -9.34 -14.14
N ALA A 311 17.64 -8.74 -13.66
CA ALA A 311 17.60 -7.65 -12.68
C ALA A 311 18.20 -6.38 -13.29
N TYR A 312 17.56 -5.25 -13.03
CA TYR A 312 17.91 -3.95 -13.59
C TYR A 312 17.93 -2.87 -12.52
N TYR A 313 18.96 -2.02 -12.51
CA TYR A 313 19.07 -0.88 -11.61
C TYR A 313 20.04 0.15 -12.16
N MET A 314 20.01 1.37 -11.61
CA MET A 314 21.00 2.40 -11.92
C MET A 314 22.22 2.28 -11.00
N ASP A 315 23.41 2.35 -11.59
CA ASP A 315 24.70 2.50 -10.90
C ASP A 315 25.48 3.67 -11.53
N GLY A 316 25.42 4.82 -10.86
CA GLY A 316 25.84 6.09 -11.44
C GLY A 316 25.06 6.38 -12.72
N ASP A 317 25.78 6.61 -13.82
CA ASP A 317 25.20 6.92 -15.13
C ASP A 317 24.85 5.68 -15.96
N ASN A 318 24.95 4.48 -15.37
CA ASN A 318 24.77 3.22 -16.09
C ASN A 318 23.48 2.51 -15.67
N VAL A 319 22.76 2.00 -16.67
CA VAL A 319 21.81 0.90 -16.48
C VAL A 319 22.60 -0.39 -16.34
N VAL A 320 22.57 -0.98 -15.15
CA VAL A 320 23.11 -2.32 -14.92
C VAL A 320 22.06 -3.34 -15.27
N SER A 321 22.45 -4.37 -16.03
CA SER A 321 21.64 -5.54 -16.33
C SER A 321 22.33 -6.79 -15.77
N VAL A 322 21.62 -7.59 -15.00
CA VAL A 322 22.13 -8.86 -14.46
C VAL A 322 21.23 -9.99 -14.95
N LYS A 323 21.80 -10.93 -15.72
CA LYS A 323 21.09 -12.10 -16.22
C LYS A 323 21.36 -13.31 -15.34
N TYR A 324 20.30 -13.96 -14.90
CA TYR A 324 20.32 -15.22 -14.16
C TYR A 324 19.72 -16.33 -15.01
N ALA A 325 20.27 -17.53 -14.90
CA ALA A 325 19.52 -18.73 -15.27
C ALA A 325 18.31 -18.86 -14.35
N GLY A 326 17.15 -19.22 -14.90
CA GLY A 326 15.94 -19.47 -14.11
C GLY A 326 16.01 -20.78 -13.32
N GLY A 327 14.88 -21.13 -12.71
CA GLY A 327 14.77 -22.27 -11.79
C GLY A 327 15.12 -21.90 -10.34
N ASP A 328 14.90 -22.83 -9.40
CA ASP A 328 14.87 -22.49 -7.97
C ASP A 328 16.19 -22.02 -7.35
N ASN A 329 17.32 -22.13 -8.05
CA ASN A 329 18.61 -21.70 -7.53
C ASN A 329 18.98 -20.24 -7.90
N TRP A 330 18.16 -19.53 -8.69
CA TRP A 330 18.34 -18.08 -8.82
C TRP A 330 18.12 -17.43 -7.43
N PRO A 331 18.82 -16.35 -7.06
CA PRO A 331 19.84 -15.56 -7.77
C PRO A 331 21.31 -15.99 -7.54
N ALA A 332 21.64 -17.26 -7.26
CA ALA A 332 22.99 -17.66 -6.83
C ALA A 332 24.17 -17.25 -7.76
N SER A 333 23.95 -17.16 -9.07
CA SER A 333 24.99 -16.79 -10.04
C SER A 333 24.38 -15.98 -11.18
N GLY A 334 24.72 -14.68 -11.22
CA GLY A 334 24.27 -13.75 -12.24
C GLY A 334 25.42 -13.25 -13.11
N GLN A 335 25.14 -12.97 -14.37
CA GLN A 335 26.07 -12.32 -15.30
C GLN A 335 25.71 -10.84 -15.40
N GLN A 336 26.53 -9.99 -14.79
CA GLN A 336 26.35 -8.55 -14.82
C GLN A 336 26.93 -7.96 -16.12
N SER A 337 26.27 -6.91 -16.64
CA SER A 337 26.70 -6.13 -17.78
C SER A 337 26.22 -4.68 -17.64
N VAL A 338 26.94 -3.75 -18.28
CA VAL A 338 26.40 -2.41 -18.54
C VAL A 338 25.43 -2.54 -19.70
N GLY A 339 24.14 -2.38 -19.42
CA GLY A 339 23.10 -2.47 -20.44
C GLY A 339 22.95 -1.20 -21.25
N TYR A 340 23.15 -0.04 -20.61
CA TYR A 340 23.21 1.27 -21.26
C TYR A 340 24.04 2.23 -20.41
N ALA A 341 24.75 3.15 -21.04
CA ALA A 341 25.49 4.22 -20.37
C ALA A 341 24.94 5.57 -20.84
N PHE A 342 24.35 6.32 -19.92
CA PHE A 342 23.94 7.69 -20.19
C PHE A 342 25.20 8.56 -20.31
N THR A 343 25.18 9.48 -21.28
CA THR A 343 26.30 10.41 -21.50
C THR A 343 26.06 11.75 -20.80
N GLU A 344 24.79 12.12 -20.63
CA GLU A 344 24.30 13.31 -19.94
C GLU A 344 22.97 12.97 -19.27
N ASP A 345 22.62 13.71 -18.23
CA ASP A 345 21.30 13.68 -17.57
C ASP A 345 20.78 12.27 -17.20
N ALA A 346 21.66 11.45 -16.62
CA ALA A 346 21.29 10.11 -16.17
C ALA A 346 20.11 10.16 -15.19
N PRO A 347 19.09 9.30 -15.38
CA PRO A 347 17.92 9.30 -14.52
C PRO A 347 18.26 8.76 -13.13
N ALA A 348 17.49 9.19 -12.14
CA ALA A 348 17.66 8.72 -10.76
C ALA A 348 17.35 7.22 -10.59
N GLU A 349 16.50 6.65 -11.44
CA GLU A 349 16.05 5.26 -11.35
C GLU A 349 15.36 4.80 -12.64
N ILE A 350 15.19 3.49 -12.78
CA ILE A 350 14.52 2.85 -13.91
C ILE A 350 13.49 1.81 -13.45
N ASP A 351 12.55 1.49 -14.33
CA ASP A 351 11.73 0.28 -14.28
C ASP A 351 11.79 -0.44 -15.61
N VAL A 352 11.87 -1.77 -15.59
CA VAL A 352 11.92 -2.57 -16.83
C VAL A 352 10.78 -3.56 -16.84
N LYS A 353 10.08 -3.63 -17.97
CA LYS A 353 9.03 -4.62 -18.22
C LYS A 353 9.23 -5.28 -19.57
N TYR A 354 8.77 -6.52 -19.69
CA TYR A 354 8.76 -7.22 -20.96
C TYR A 354 7.43 -6.98 -21.70
N HIS A 355 7.53 -6.55 -22.95
CA HIS A 355 6.42 -6.29 -23.85
C HIS A 355 6.34 -7.40 -24.89
N ALA A 356 5.46 -8.38 -24.69
CA ALA A 356 5.39 -9.55 -25.59
C ALA A 356 4.88 -9.18 -26.99
N GLY A 357 4.09 -8.10 -27.12
CA GLY A 357 3.63 -7.58 -28.41
C GLY A 357 4.75 -7.11 -29.34
N SER A 358 5.81 -6.48 -28.81
CA SER A 358 7.00 -6.09 -29.59
C SER A 358 8.19 -7.03 -29.39
N SER A 359 8.08 -8.00 -28.47
CA SER A 359 9.16 -8.90 -28.06
C SER A 359 10.38 -8.19 -27.46
N GLU A 360 10.15 -7.10 -26.72
CA GLU A 360 11.21 -6.26 -26.18
C GLU A 360 11.10 -6.07 -24.66
N TYR A 361 12.24 -5.88 -24.03
CA TYR A 361 12.36 -5.31 -22.70
C TYR A 361 12.35 -3.80 -22.85
N VAL A 362 11.44 -3.12 -22.14
CA VAL A 362 11.29 -1.67 -22.17
C VAL A 362 11.66 -1.13 -20.81
N ALA A 363 12.74 -0.38 -20.75
CA ALA A 363 13.14 0.39 -19.58
C ALA A 363 12.50 1.78 -19.64
N THR A 364 11.80 2.20 -18.59
CA THR A 364 11.20 3.54 -18.46
C THR A 364 11.85 4.32 -17.34
N TYR A 365 12.01 5.62 -17.55
CA TYR A 365 12.61 6.55 -16.60
C TYR A 365 12.06 7.96 -16.75
N VAL A 366 12.40 8.85 -15.82
CA VAL A 366 12.08 10.28 -15.90
C VAL A 366 13.30 11.05 -16.37
N THR A 367 13.15 11.88 -17.40
CA THR A 367 14.21 12.75 -17.92
C THR A 367 14.37 14.00 -17.04
N ALA A 368 15.49 14.72 -17.20
CA ALA A 368 15.71 16.01 -16.53
C ALA A 368 14.61 17.05 -16.87
N ASP A 369 14.07 16.98 -18.08
CA ASP A 369 12.96 17.82 -18.57
C ASP A 369 11.57 17.37 -18.07
N ARG A 370 11.51 16.37 -17.19
CA ARG A 370 10.29 15.84 -16.57
C ARG A 370 9.37 15.14 -17.58
N GLU A 371 9.97 14.50 -18.57
CA GLU A 371 9.29 13.64 -19.54
C GLU A 371 9.58 12.17 -19.25
N ILE A 372 8.86 11.27 -19.91
CA ILE A 372 9.11 9.83 -19.81
C ILE A 372 10.08 9.44 -20.92
N GLY A 373 11.26 8.97 -20.53
CA GLY A 373 12.23 8.38 -21.44
C GLY A 373 12.09 6.85 -21.51
N THR A 374 12.50 6.29 -22.64
CA THR A 374 12.48 4.83 -22.89
C THR A 374 13.82 4.34 -23.43
N LEU A 375 14.17 3.11 -23.04
CA LEU A 375 15.16 2.30 -23.73
C LEU A 375 14.53 0.95 -24.08
N THR A 376 14.91 0.37 -25.21
CA THR A 376 14.48 -0.99 -25.60
C THR A 376 15.65 -1.94 -25.69
N SER A 377 15.38 -3.22 -25.46
CA SER A 377 16.32 -4.33 -25.65
C SER A 377 15.58 -5.56 -26.14
N THR A 378 16.16 -6.31 -27.07
CA THR A 378 15.60 -7.61 -27.52
C THR A 378 16.18 -8.79 -26.75
N ASP A 379 17.33 -8.64 -26.09
CA ASP A 379 18.03 -9.70 -25.35
C ASP A 379 17.93 -9.57 -23.83
N GLY A 380 17.39 -8.44 -23.36
CA GLY A 380 17.26 -8.08 -21.95
C GLY A 380 18.58 -7.69 -21.30
N VAL A 381 19.65 -7.50 -22.08
CA VAL A 381 21.00 -7.17 -21.59
C VAL A 381 21.46 -5.84 -22.13
N ARG A 382 21.40 -5.62 -23.46
CA ARG A 382 21.86 -4.38 -24.09
C ARG A 382 20.68 -3.55 -24.55
N PHE A 383 20.67 -2.30 -24.11
CA PHE A 383 19.60 -1.37 -24.39
C PHE A 383 20.04 -0.30 -25.38
N THR A 384 19.07 0.21 -26.13
CA THR A 384 19.22 1.36 -27.01
C THR A 384 18.12 2.37 -26.73
N VAL A 385 18.42 3.65 -26.96
CA VAL A 385 17.38 4.69 -26.91
C VAL A 385 16.29 4.32 -27.91
N ALA A 386 15.06 4.39 -27.44
CA ALA A 386 13.89 4.18 -28.27
C ALA A 386 13.06 5.46 -28.29
N ASP A 387 12.11 5.52 -29.21
CA ASP A 387 11.04 6.51 -29.10
C ASP A 387 10.33 6.30 -27.74
N PRO A 388 9.90 7.38 -27.07
CA PRO A 388 9.06 7.28 -25.89
C PRO A 388 7.92 6.29 -26.16
N LEU A 389 7.46 5.60 -25.11
CA LEU A 389 6.23 4.81 -25.21
C LEU A 389 5.16 5.70 -25.90
N PRO A 390 4.27 5.15 -26.73
CA PRO A 390 3.18 5.90 -27.35
C PRO A 390 2.09 6.29 -26.33
N VAL A 391 2.54 6.73 -25.15
CA VAL A 391 1.81 7.47 -24.13
C VAL A 391 1.81 8.92 -24.58
N ASP A 392 0.63 9.50 -24.76
CA ASP A 392 0.49 10.94 -24.79
C ASP A 392 0.93 11.47 -23.41
N SER A 393 2.18 11.90 -23.30
CA SER A 393 2.78 12.29 -22.02
C SER A 393 2.49 13.75 -21.72
N TYR A 394 2.02 14.00 -20.50
CA TYR A 394 2.00 15.32 -19.90
C TYR A 394 3.33 15.56 -19.18
N TYR A 395 3.71 16.83 -19.01
CA TYR A 395 4.87 17.19 -18.18
C TYR A 395 4.66 16.70 -16.74
N LEU A 396 5.58 15.86 -16.26
CA LEU A 396 5.56 15.41 -14.88
C LEU A 396 5.85 16.58 -13.92
N TRP A 397 5.40 16.43 -12.67
CA TRP A 397 5.69 17.43 -11.64
C TRP A 397 7.20 17.55 -11.38
N ALA A 398 7.62 18.71 -10.87
CA ALA A 398 9.01 18.93 -10.47
C ALA A 398 9.48 17.89 -9.44
N GLY A 399 10.69 17.36 -9.68
CA GLY A 399 11.26 16.29 -8.87
C GLY A 399 10.57 14.93 -9.04
N ALA A 400 9.92 14.69 -10.18
CA ALA A 400 9.36 13.39 -10.51
C ALA A 400 10.45 12.32 -10.67
N SER A 401 10.21 11.14 -10.12
CA SER A 401 11.07 9.97 -10.33
C SER A 401 10.26 8.68 -10.24
N GLY A 402 10.85 7.58 -10.73
CA GLY A 402 10.32 6.25 -10.45
C GLY A 402 8.98 5.98 -11.11
N VAL A 403 8.88 6.31 -12.38
CA VAL A 403 7.72 5.98 -13.21
C VAL A 403 7.56 4.46 -13.23
N ARG A 404 6.36 4.01 -12.88
CA ARG A 404 5.92 2.61 -12.92
C ARG A 404 4.55 2.55 -13.58
N TYR A 405 4.34 1.54 -14.41
CA TYR A 405 3.08 1.27 -15.11
C TYR A 405 2.78 -0.23 -15.02
N ALA A 406 1.58 -0.68 -15.37
CA ALA A 406 1.30 -2.11 -15.47
C ALA A 406 1.30 -2.57 -16.94
N VAL A 407 1.76 -3.79 -17.17
CA VAL A 407 1.52 -4.52 -18.42
C VAL A 407 0.54 -5.65 -18.14
N ASP A 408 -0.28 -5.98 -19.14
CA ASP A 408 -1.12 -7.15 -19.11
C ASP A 408 -0.27 -8.42 -18.99
N ALA A 409 -0.57 -9.26 -18.00
CA ALA A 409 0.29 -10.40 -17.67
C ALA A 409 0.36 -11.48 -18.79
N ALA A 410 -0.65 -11.55 -19.67
CA ALA A 410 -0.70 -12.54 -20.74
C ALA A 410 -0.04 -12.03 -22.03
N THR A 411 -0.22 -10.75 -22.34
CA THR A 411 0.18 -10.15 -23.62
C THR A 411 1.39 -9.22 -23.51
N GLY A 412 1.78 -8.85 -22.29
CA GLY A 412 2.82 -7.85 -22.02
C GLY A 412 2.50 -6.46 -22.58
N THR A 413 1.24 -6.19 -22.94
CA THR A 413 0.84 -4.89 -23.51
C THR A 413 0.39 -3.93 -22.42
N VAL A 414 0.61 -2.63 -22.62
CA VAL A 414 0.00 -1.59 -21.79
C VAL A 414 -1.46 -1.45 -22.24
N LYS A 415 -2.40 -1.61 -21.31
CA LYS A 415 -3.83 -1.41 -21.63
C LYS A 415 -4.06 0.08 -21.89
N ALA A 416 -4.67 0.43 -23.01
CA ALA A 416 -4.93 1.82 -23.36
C ALA A 416 -5.63 2.58 -22.20
N LYS A 417 -5.19 3.82 -21.95
CA LYS A 417 -5.67 4.70 -20.86
C LYS A 417 -5.30 4.21 -19.46
N SER A 418 -4.26 3.39 -19.32
CA SER A 418 -3.79 2.96 -18.00
C SER A 418 -3.03 4.08 -17.34
N TYR A 419 -3.38 4.39 -16.10
CA TYR A 419 -2.67 5.42 -15.37
C TYR A 419 -1.29 4.90 -14.97
N ILE A 420 -0.28 5.75 -15.13
CA ILE A 420 1.06 5.46 -14.62
C ILE A 420 1.22 6.10 -13.23
N SER A 421 2.10 5.52 -12.43
CA SER A 421 2.44 6.03 -11.11
C SER A 421 3.86 6.56 -11.07
N TYR A 422 4.09 7.62 -10.29
CA TYR A 422 5.43 8.14 -10.01
C TYR A 422 5.45 8.85 -8.65
N LYS A 423 6.65 9.16 -8.18
CA LYS A 423 6.86 9.96 -6.96
C LYS A 423 7.00 11.43 -7.28
N ARG A 424 6.29 12.26 -6.51
CA ARG A 424 6.40 13.72 -6.59
C ARG A 424 7.40 14.25 -5.54
N GLY A 425 8.41 15.00 -6.00
CA GLY A 425 9.48 15.55 -5.15
C GLY A 425 9.15 16.89 -4.47
N GLU A 426 8.43 17.80 -5.14
CA GLU A 426 8.15 19.16 -4.61
C GLU A 426 6.72 19.38 -4.10
N GLY A 427 6.62 20.09 -2.96
CA GLY A 427 5.35 20.49 -2.33
C GLY A 427 4.70 19.36 -1.55
N THR A 428 3.56 18.85 -2.06
CA THR A 428 2.88 17.69 -1.48
C THR A 428 3.59 16.42 -1.94
N LYS A 429 4.60 15.98 -1.17
CA LYS A 429 5.24 14.69 -1.39
C LYS A 429 4.19 13.58 -1.32
N GLY A 430 4.24 12.66 -2.27
CA GLY A 430 3.22 11.64 -2.41
C GLY A 430 3.35 10.87 -3.71
N LEU A 431 2.54 9.83 -3.78
CA LEU A 431 2.45 8.89 -4.89
C LEU A 431 1.25 9.26 -5.73
N TYR A 432 1.46 9.48 -7.01
CA TYR A 432 0.47 10.07 -7.89
C TYR A 432 0.20 9.15 -9.08
N ALA A 433 -1.07 8.85 -9.33
CA ALA A 433 -1.53 8.21 -10.56
C ALA A 433 -2.08 9.28 -11.50
N PHE A 434 -1.65 9.27 -12.76
CA PHE A 434 -2.14 10.19 -13.77
C PHE A 434 -2.45 9.46 -15.08
N PRO A 435 -3.42 9.97 -15.87
CA PRO A 435 -3.85 9.28 -17.08
C PRO A 435 -2.70 9.21 -18.09
N GLU A 436 -2.47 8.02 -18.64
CA GLU A 436 -2.05 7.90 -20.03
C GLU A 436 -3.22 8.40 -20.88
N LYS A 437 -2.98 9.38 -21.76
CA LYS A 437 -4.04 9.99 -22.56
C LYS A 437 -4.63 9.01 -23.57
#